data_AF-A0A966NK05-F1
#
_entry.id   AF-A0A966NK05-F1
#
_cell.length_a   1.000
_cell.length_b   1.000
_cell.length_c   1.000
_cell.angle_alpha   90.00
_cell.angle_beta   90.00
_cell.angle_gamma   90.00
#
_symmetry.space_group_name_H-M   'P 1'
#
loop_
_entity.id
_entity.type
_entity.pdbx_description
1 polymer ?
#
loop_
_entity_poly.entity_id
_entity_poly.type
_entity_poly.pdbx_seq_one_letter_code
_entity_poly.pdbx_strand_id
1 'polypeptide(L)'
;MTQVIAAEGGYQAFTLSSSEWGWLIFAGAVAIVALLLGVVLMRGVLAKEQGTDKMQEIAGAIQEGALAYLKRQFRTIGMIVIPLAIVVFLTSTAINKPPTLTTLVEGSQVLSFAQSGSFRTLAFIVGC
;
A
#
# COMPACT_ATOMS: atom_id res chain seq x y z
N MET A 1 -18.61 24.17 -17.19
CA MET A 1 -18.93 23.88 -15.77
C MET A 1 -19.11 22.37 -15.59
N THR A 2 -18.01 21.60 -15.54
CA THR A 2 -18.03 20.13 -15.37
C THR A 2 -16.64 19.66 -14.92
N GLN A 3 -16.17 20.16 -13.77
CA GLN A 3 -14.86 19.82 -13.18
C GLN A 3 -15.01 19.61 -11.66
N VAL A 4 -16.06 18.88 -11.23
CA VAL A 4 -16.39 18.78 -9.79
C VAL A 4 -16.51 17.34 -9.28
N ILE A 5 -16.33 16.30 -10.09
CA ILE A 5 -16.40 14.94 -9.56
C ILE A 5 -15.18 14.12 -10.02
N ALA A 6 -14.27 13.90 -9.08
CA ALA A 6 -13.18 12.91 -9.06
C ALA A 6 -11.91 13.18 -9.89
N ALA A 7 -11.09 14.16 -9.47
CA ALA A 7 -9.62 14.14 -9.67
C ALA A 7 -8.91 15.24 -8.85
N GLU A 8 -8.93 15.17 -7.53
CA GLU A 8 -8.18 16.13 -6.67
C GLU A 8 -6.77 15.65 -6.29
N GLY A 9 -6.12 14.88 -7.17
CA GLY A 9 -4.74 14.41 -7.03
C GLY A 9 -3.74 15.15 -7.94
N GLY A 10 -3.88 16.47 -8.05
CA GLY A 10 -2.99 17.30 -8.86
C GLY A 10 -1.58 17.45 -8.26
N TYR A 11 -0.68 18.12 -8.99
CA TYR A 11 0.64 18.46 -8.45
C TYR A 11 0.49 19.40 -7.24
N GLN A 12 0.83 18.91 -6.04
CA GLN A 12 0.94 19.72 -4.83
C GLN A 12 2.42 19.95 -4.52
N ALA A 13 2.84 21.22 -4.50
CA ALA A 13 4.16 21.60 -4.04
C ALA A 13 4.17 21.64 -2.51
N PHE A 14 4.69 20.60 -1.86
CA PHE A 14 4.87 20.56 -0.41
C PHE A 14 6.18 21.25 -0.04
N THR A 15 6.09 22.46 0.53
CA THR A 15 7.25 23.12 1.15
C THR A 15 7.27 22.75 2.64
N LEU A 16 7.99 21.69 2.98
CA LEU A 16 8.10 21.20 4.35
C LEU A 16 9.04 22.09 5.18
N SER A 17 8.52 22.66 6.25
CA SER A 17 9.28 23.32 7.31
C SER A 17 10.05 22.30 8.16
N SER A 18 11.00 22.79 8.98
CA SER A 18 11.86 21.93 9.81
C SER A 18 11.09 21.04 10.80
N SER A 19 9.91 21.49 11.27
CA SER A 19 9.07 20.72 12.20
C SER A 19 8.36 19.56 11.49
N GLU A 20 7.86 19.77 10.28
CA GLU A 20 7.16 18.75 9.49
C GLU A 20 8.11 17.62 9.07
N TRP A 21 9.35 17.97 8.71
CA TRP A 21 10.42 16.99 8.50
C TRP A 21 10.69 16.15 9.76
N GLY A 22 10.70 16.77 10.94
CA GLY A 22 10.84 16.07 12.21
C GLY A 22 9.73 15.04 12.44
N TRP A 23 8.47 15.41 12.18
CA TRP A 23 7.33 14.50 12.31
C TRP A 23 7.36 13.34 11.32
N LEU A 24 7.75 13.59 10.06
CA LEU A 24 7.87 12.53 9.05
C LEU A 24 8.94 11.50 9.42
N ILE A 25 10.11 11.96 9.86
CA ILE A 25 11.21 11.07 10.30
C ILE A 25 10.78 10.29 11.55
N PHE A 26 10.11 10.95 12.49
CA PHE A 26 9.60 10.30 13.70
C PHE A 26 8.58 9.21 13.37
N ALA A 27 7.60 9.48 12.50
CA ALA A 27 6.61 8.50 12.06
C ALA A 27 7.28 7.30 11.37
N GLY A 28 8.26 7.54 10.50
CA GLY A 28 9.05 6.48 9.86
C GLY A 28 9.83 5.63 10.88
N ALA A 29 10.44 6.26 11.89
CA ALA A 29 11.15 5.54 12.95
C ALA A 29 10.20 4.66 13.77
N VAL A 30 9.02 5.16 14.13
CA VAL A 30 7.98 4.40 14.85
C VAL A 30 7.51 3.20 14.03
N ALA A 31 7.31 3.37 12.72
CA ALA A 31 6.92 2.26 11.83
C ALA A 31 7.98 1.15 11.81
N ILE A 32 9.26 1.50 11.77
CA ILE A 32 10.37 0.52 11.84
C ILE A 32 10.36 -0.21 13.19
N VAL A 33 10.22 0.52 14.29
CA VAL A 33 10.15 -0.07 15.64
C VAL A 33 8.97 -1.03 15.75
N ALA A 34 7.81 -0.68 15.21
CA ALA A 34 6.63 -1.54 15.21
C ALA A 34 6.88 -2.86 14.45
N LEU A 35 7.53 -2.81 13.28
CA LEU A 35 7.91 -4.02 12.53
C LEU A 35 8.90 -4.89 13.31
N LEU A 36 9.92 -4.28 13.95
CA LEU A 36 10.89 -5.01 14.76
C LEU A 36 10.23 -5.71 15.95
N LEU A 37 9.32 -5.02 16.65
CA LEU A 37 8.56 -5.62 17.74
C LEU A 37 7.69 -6.79 17.26
N GLY A 38 7.01 -6.64 16.12
CA GLY A 38 6.24 -7.72 15.50
C GLY A 38 7.08 -8.97 15.26
N VAL A 39 8.31 -8.80 14.74
CA VAL A 39 9.25 -9.91 14.52
C VAL A 39 9.71 -10.53 15.85
N VAL A 40 10.04 -9.72 16.86
CA VAL A 40 10.46 -10.23 18.18
C VAL A 40 9.36 -11.07 18.81
N LEU A 41 8.11 -10.58 18.80
CA LEU A 41 6.96 -11.30 19.35
C LEU A 41 6.69 -12.59 18.57
N MET A 42 6.69 -12.55 17.24
CA MET A 42 6.53 -13.73 16.39
C MET A 42 7.57 -14.81 16.72
N ARG A 43 8.85 -14.42 16.80
CA ARG A 43 9.93 -15.35 17.16
C ARG A 43 9.78 -15.90 18.57
N GLY A 44 9.33 -15.07 19.50
CA GLY A 44 9.04 -15.49 20.87
C GLY A 44 7.95 -16.56 20.95
N VAL A 45 6.90 -16.43 20.14
CA VAL A 45 5.82 -17.43 20.06
C VAL A 45 6.31 -18.73 19.41
N LEU A 46 7.03 -18.64 18.28
CA LEU A 46 7.52 -19.81 17.54
C LEU A 46 8.59 -20.61 18.31
N ALA A 47 9.32 -19.98 19.23
CA ALA A 47 10.32 -20.64 20.05
C ALA A 47 9.73 -21.48 21.21
N LYS A 48 8.41 -21.40 21.46
CA LYS A 48 7.76 -22.22 22.49
C LYS A 48 7.54 -23.65 22.01
N GLU A 49 7.53 -24.59 22.95
CA GLU A 49 7.25 -25.99 22.65
C GLU A 49 5.84 -26.18 22.11
N GLN A 50 5.71 -27.06 21.11
CA GLN A 50 4.46 -27.32 20.39
C GLN A 50 3.56 -28.34 21.10
N GLY A 51 3.88 -28.70 22.35
CA GLY A 51 3.12 -29.66 23.15
C GLY A 51 3.32 -31.12 22.73
N THR A 52 2.32 -31.96 23.04
CA THR A 52 2.36 -33.41 22.80
C THR A 52 2.20 -33.75 21.33
N ASP A 53 2.61 -34.96 20.92
CA ASP A 53 2.45 -35.44 19.53
C ASP A 53 1.01 -35.34 19.03
N LYS A 54 0.03 -35.63 19.90
CA LYS A 54 -1.39 -35.47 19.59
C LYS A 54 -1.82 -34.03 19.39
N MET A 55 -1.23 -33.07 20.12
CA MET A 55 -1.50 -31.65 19.92
C MET A 55 -0.93 -31.16 18.58
N GLN A 56 0.26 -31.64 18.20
CA GLN A 56 0.90 -31.31 16.93
C GLN A 56 0.12 -31.89 15.72
N GLU A 57 -0.38 -33.12 15.83
CA GLU A 57 -1.22 -33.77 14.82
C GLU A 57 -2.51 -32.96 14.57
N ILE A 58 -3.20 -32.55 15.63
CA ILE A 58 -4.41 -31.72 15.55
C ILE A 58 -4.09 -30.34 14.97
N ALA A 59 -3.00 -29.71 15.41
CA ALA A 59 -2.57 -28.41 14.89
C ALA A 59 -2.30 -28.46 13.38
N GLY A 60 -1.71 -29.55 12.88
CA GLY A 60 -1.50 -29.79 11.45
C GLY A 60 -2.83 -29.85 10.67
N ALA A 61 -3.79 -30.63 11.15
CA ALA A 61 -5.11 -30.72 10.53
C ALA A 61 -5.86 -29.37 10.52
N ILE A 62 -5.71 -28.57 11.59
CA ILE A 62 -6.27 -27.21 11.65
C ILE A 62 -5.58 -26.29 10.62
N GLN A 63 -4.25 -26.35 10.52
CA GLN A 63 -3.50 -25.55 9.54
C GLN A 63 -3.91 -25.90 8.11
N GLU A 64 -4.09 -27.18 7.79
CA GLU A 64 -4.56 -27.62 6.47
C GLU A 64 -5.95 -27.08 6.15
N GLY A 65 -6.89 -27.17 7.10
CA GLY A 65 -8.23 -26.60 6.96
C GLY A 65 -8.21 -25.07 6.80
N ALA A 66 -7.40 -24.37 7.59
CA ALA A 66 -7.23 -22.92 7.51
C ALA A 66 -6.65 -22.49 6.15
N LEU A 67 -5.62 -23.18 5.66
CA LEU A 67 -5.03 -22.92 4.34
C LEU A 67 -6.03 -23.17 3.21
N ALA A 68 -6.83 -24.23 3.30
CA ALA A 68 -7.89 -24.50 2.33
C ALA A 68 -8.94 -23.38 2.30
N TYR A 69 -9.34 -22.85 3.46
CA TYR A 69 -10.23 -21.71 3.57
C TYR A 69 -9.61 -20.43 3.00
N LEU A 70 -8.40 -20.07 3.45
CA LEU A 70 -7.67 -18.89 2.98
C LEU A 70 -7.47 -18.91 1.48
N LYS A 71 -7.15 -20.07 0.89
CA LYS A 71 -7.00 -20.22 -0.55
C LYS A 71 -8.31 -19.92 -1.31
N ARG A 72 -9.45 -20.33 -0.78
CA ARG A 72 -10.77 -20.00 -1.35
C ARG A 72 -11.07 -18.51 -1.17
N GLN A 73 -10.77 -17.95 -0.01
CA GLN A 73 -10.99 -16.53 0.30
C GLN A 73 -10.15 -15.62 -0.61
N PHE A 74 -8.83 -15.85 -0.69
CA PHE A 74 -7.93 -15.09 -1.55
C PHE A 74 -8.27 -15.23 -3.03
N ARG A 75 -8.83 -16.37 -3.46
CA ARG A 75 -9.30 -16.53 -4.84
C ARG A 75 -10.50 -15.61 -5.14
N THR A 76 -11.45 -15.51 -4.23
CA THR A 76 -12.60 -14.61 -4.36
C THR A 76 -12.17 -13.15 -4.27
N ILE A 77 -11.31 -12.80 -3.30
CA ILE A 77 -10.74 -11.45 -3.17
C ILE A 77 -10.00 -11.07 -4.44
N GLY A 78 -9.12 -11.95 -4.95
CA GLY A 78 -8.38 -11.71 -6.19
C GLY A 78 -9.29 -11.46 -7.39
N MET A 79 -10.42 -12.16 -7.48
CA MET A 79 -11.42 -11.95 -8.53
C MET A 79 -12.03 -10.54 -8.50
N ILE A 80 -12.09 -9.89 -7.34
CA ILE A 80 -12.60 -8.52 -7.17
C ILE A 80 -11.47 -7.48 -7.31
N VAL A 81 -10.33 -7.73 -6.65
CA VAL A 81 -9.19 -6.80 -6.60
C VAL A 81 -8.52 -6.63 -7.96
N ILE A 82 -8.41 -7.69 -8.77
CA ILE A 82 -7.74 -7.60 -10.10
C ILE A 82 -8.50 -6.65 -11.05
N PRO A 83 -9.81 -6.80 -11.29
CA PRO A 83 -10.57 -5.83 -12.10
C PRO A 83 -10.51 -4.41 -11.52
N LEU A 84 -10.61 -4.25 -10.20
CA LEU A 84 -10.52 -2.94 -9.57
C LEU A 84 -9.15 -2.30 -9.76
N ALA A 85 -8.05 -3.07 -9.65
CA ALA A 85 -6.70 -2.59 -9.90
C ALA A 85 -6.53 -2.09 -11.34
N ILE A 86 -7.17 -2.74 -12.32
CA ILE A 86 -7.21 -2.29 -13.71
C ILE A 86 -7.99 -0.98 -13.83
N VAL A 87 -9.18 -0.88 -13.23
CA VAL A 87 -9.99 0.36 -13.26
C VAL A 87 -9.24 1.53 -12.60
N VAL A 88 -8.60 1.28 -11.46
CA VAL A 88 -7.78 2.27 -10.74
C VAL A 88 -6.58 2.72 -11.57
N PHE A 89 -5.93 1.80 -12.29
CA PHE A 89 -4.84 2.12 -13.21
C PHE A 89 -5.31 2.98 -14.38
N LEU A 90 -6.39 2.57 -15.06
CA LEU A 90 -6.92 3.24 -16.24
C LEU A 90 -7.50 4.63 -15.93
N THR A 91 -8.01 4.82 -14.72
CA THR A 91 -8.52 6.12 -14.24
C THR A 91 -7.40 7.05 -13.79
N SER A 92 -6.14 6.58 -13.75
CA SER A 92 -5.00 7.44 -13.41
C SER A 92 -4.79 8.51 -14.48
N THR A 93 -4.38 9.71 -14.10
CA THR A 93 -4.09 10.81 -15.03
C THR A 93 -2.60 11.15 -15.01
N ALA A 94 -2.08 11.68 -16.13
CA ALA A 94 -0.71 12.21 -16.16
C ALA A 94 -0.62 13.48 -15.29
N ILE A 95 0.44 13.59 -14.48
CA ILE A 95 0.60 14.68 -13.52
C ILE A 95 1.47 15.78 -14.14
N ASN A 96 0.87 16.94 -14.38
CA ASN A 96 1.50 18.11 -14.99
C ASN A 96 1.74 19.22 -13.97
N LYS A 97 2.86 19.94 -14.08
CA LYS A 97 3.15 21.12 -13.25
C LYS A 97 2.32 22.33 -13.75
N PRO A 98 1.65 23.10 -12.87
CA PRO A 98 0.96 24.32 -13.30
C PRO A 98 1.96 25.39 -13.78
N PRO A 99 1.65 26.14 -14.85
CA PRO A 99 2.54 27.17 -15.37
C PRO A 99 2.70 28.29 -14.33
N THR A 100 3.93 28.49 -13.86
CA THR A 100 4.28 29.61 -12.98
C THR A 100 5.04 30.66 -13.81
N LEU A 101 4.78 31.95 -13.54
CA LEU A 101 5.08 33.12 -14.40
C LEU A 101 6.53 33.22 -14.92
N THR A 102 7.51 32.52 -14.34
CA THR A 102 8.92 32.51 -14.77
C THR A 102 9.31 31.42 -15.77
N THR A 103 8.38 30.54 -16.17
CA THR A 103 8.63 29.48 -17.16
C THR A 103 7.58 29.53 -18.27
N LEU A 104 7.81 30.36 -19.30
CA LEU A 104 7.03 30.42 -20.53
C LEU A 104 7.32 29.27 -21.50
N VAL A 105 7.73 28.12 -20.96
CA VAL A 105 7.91 26.86 -21.71
C VAL A 105 6.98 25.86 -21.06
N GLU A 106 6.04 25.37 -21.86
CA GLU A 106 4.93 24.49 -21.47
C GLU A 106 5.39 23.25 -20.67
N GLY A 107 4.70 23.03 -19.56
CA GLY A 107 4.30 21.70 -19.09
C GLY A 107 5.35 20.59 -19.14
N SER A 108 6.39 20.68 -18.31
CA SER A 108 7.22 19.49 -18.03
C SER A 108 6.35 18.43 -17.32
N GLN A 109 6.13 17.27 -17.97
CA GLN A 109 5.50 16.12 -17.34
C GLN A 109 6.39 15.64 -16.19
N VAL A 110 5.87 15.67 -14.96
CA VAL A 110 6.64 15.23 -13.78
C VAL A 110 6.54 13.70 -13.64
N LEU A 111 5.35 13.16 -13.92
CA LEU A 111 5.06 11.73 -13.94
C LEU A 111 4.15 11.43 -15.14
N SER A 112 4.61 10.54 -16.02
CA SER A 112 3.79 10.03 -17.13
C SER A 112 2.60 9.23 -16.58
N PHE A 113 1.53 9.10 -17.38
CA PHE A 113 0.33 8.30 -17.07
C PHE A 113 0.66 6.90 -16.56
N ALA A 114 1.65 6.23 -17.17
CA ALA A 114 2.06 4.89 -16.75
C ALA A 114 2.70 4.89 -15.36
N GLN A 115 3.47 5.93 -15.03
CA GLN A 115 4.13 6.05 -13.73
C GLN A 115 3.09 6.38 -12.64
N SER A 116 2.23 7.38 -12.85
CA SER A 116 1.15 7.69 -11.90
C SER A 116 0.20 6.52 -11.70
N GLY A 117 -0.15 5.81 -12.79
CA GLY A 117 -0.98 4.62 -12.76
C GLY A 117 -0.35 3.51 -11.91
N SER A 118 0.95 3.25 -12.09
CA SER A 118 1.65 2.22 -11.30
C SER A 118 1.68 2.54 -9.81
N PHE A 119 1.99 3.78 -9.41
CA PHE A 119 2.01 4.19 -8.00
C PHE A 119 0.62 4.10 -7.37
N ARG A 120 -0.42 4.54 -8.09
CA ARG A 120 -1.81 4.49 -7.62
C ARG A 120 -2.30 3.05 -7.44
N THR A 121 -1.98 2.18 -8.40
CA THR A 121 -2.37 0.77 -8.33
C THR A 121 -1.60 0.02 -7.25
N LEU A 122 -0.30 0.31 -7.05
CA LEU A 122 0.49 -0.28 -5.96
C LEU A 122 -0.05 0.14 -4.58
N ALA A 123 -0.35 1.43 -4.40
CA ALA A 123 -0.92 1.92 -3.16
C ALA A 123 -2.29 1.27 -2.85
N PHE A 124 -3.12 1.05 -3.87
CA PHE A 124 -4.40 0.34 -3.73
C PHE A 124 -4.19 -1.13 -3.32
N ILE A 125 -3.26 -1.84 -3.94
CA ILE A 125 -3.00 -3.26 -3.64
C ILE A 125 -2.35 -3.46 -2.27
N VAL A 126 -1.45 -2.55 -1.87
CA VAL A 126 -0.74 -2.65 -0.58
C VAL A 126 -1.59 -2.13 0.59
N GLY A 127 -2.51 -1.21 0.33
CA GLY A 127 -3.37 -0.60 1.35
C GLY A 127 -4.67 -1.33 1.64
N CYS A 128 -5.11 -2.26 0.78
CA CYS A 128 -6.29 -3.12 0.97
C CYS A 128 -5.90 -4.49 1.52
#